data_AF-A0A2V6XF33-F1
#
_entry.id   AF-A0A2V6XF33-F1
#
_cell.length_a   1.000
_cell.length_b   1.000
_cell.length_c   1.000
_cell.angle_alpha   90.00
_cell.angle_beta   90.00
_cell.angle_gamma   90.00
#
_symmetry.space_group_name_H-M   'P 1'
#
loop_
_entity.id
_entity.type
_entity.pdbx_description
1 polymer ?
#
loop_
_entity_poly.entity_id
_entity_poly.type
_entity_poly.pdbx_seq_one_letter_code
_entity_poly.pdbx_strand_id
1 'polypeptide(L)' 'MRLRFGAPYFKEFALQLPKPPERVVQRLLRDRILAGVPLRQFDRTLKDSLLVAVTEKRTRDEIDAFADALGRAVA' A
#
# COMPACT_ATOMS: atom_id res chain seq x y z
N MET A 1 6.49 -3.77 7.69
CA MET A 1 5.72 -2.68 7.06
C MET A 1 5.38 -1.65 8.13
N ARG A 2 5.48 -0.35 7.85
CA ARG A 2 5.17 0.74 8.81
C ARG A 2 4.62 1.97 8.10
N LEU A 3 3.99 2.89 8.83
CA LEU A 3 3.66 4.22 8.29
C LEU A 3 4.95 4.95 7.93
N ARG A 4 4.96 5.60 6.76
CA ARG A 4 6.11 6.42 6.31
C ARG A 4 6.17 7.76 7.04
N PHE A 5 5.01 8.35 7.33
CA PHE A 5 4.91 9.65 7.98
C PHE A 5 4.22 9.47 9.35
N GLY A 6 4.87 9.93 10.41
CA GLY A 6 4.36 9.88 11.78
C GLY A 6 3.42 11.04 12.08
N ALA A 7 2.34 11.17 11.32
CA ALA A 7 1.33 12.21 11.49
C ALA A 7 -0.07 11.62 11.25
N PRO A 8 -1.14 12.25 11.78
CA PRO A 8 -2.51 11.88 11.45
C PRO A 8 -2.73 11.92 9.94
N TYR A 9 -3.49 10.96 9.44
CA TYR A 9 -3.90 10.86 8.05
C TYR A 9 -5.42 10.69 7.98
N PHE A 10 -5.98 10.93 6.79
CA PHE A 10 -7.40 10.77 6.55
C PHE A 10 -7.66 9.54 5.67
N LYS A 11 -8.06 9.76 4.40
CA LYS A 11 -8.35 8.68 3.45
C LYS A 11 -7.10 8.13 2.77
N GLU A 12 -5.94 8.76 2.91
CA GLU A 12 -4.72 8.31 2.26
C GLU A 12 -3.53 8.36 3.20
N PHE A 13 -2.69 7.33 3.13
CA PHE A 13 -1.44 7.26 3.88
C PHE A 13 -0.38 6.48 3.11
N ALA A 14 0.88 6.81 3.38
CA ALA A 14 2.02 6.13 2.77
C ALA A 14 2.57 5.06 3.73
N LEU A 15 2.75 3.84 3.20
CA LEU A 15 3.40 2.74 3.89
C LEU A 15 4.84 2.59 3.40
N GLN A 16 5.79 2.50 4.33
CA GLN A 16 7.13 2.05 4.03
C GLN A 16 7.18 0.51 4.03
N LEU A 17 7.56 -0.06 2.89
CA LEU A 17 7.56 -1.50 2.64
C LEU A 17 8.98 -2.09 2.74
N PRO A 18 9.12 -3.34 3.23
CA PRO A 18 10.40 -4.04 3.26
C PRO A 18 10.79 -4.66 1.89
N LYS A 19 9.90 -4.60 0.90
CA LYS A 19 10.11 -5.05 -0.48
C LYS A 19 9.81 -3.89 -1.45
N PRO A 20 10.33 -3.92 -2.69
CA PRO A 20 10.03 -2.87 -3.68
C PRO A 20 8.52 -2.74 -3.94
N PRO A 21 7.91 -1.54 -3.75
CA PRO A 21 6.48 -1.33 -3.94
C PRO A 21 5.95 -1.76 -5.30
N GLU A 22 6.73 -1.59 -6.37
CA GLU A 22 6.35 -2.00 -7.72
C GLU A 22 6.14 -3.52 -7.82
N ARG A 23 6.97 -4.32 -7.15
CA ARG A 23 6.80 -5.78 -7.12
C ARG A 23 5.57 -6.19 -6.31
N VAL A 24 5.31 -5.47 -5.22
CA VAL A 24 4.13 -5.70 -4.36
C VAL A 24 2.85 -5.42 -5.15
N VAL A 25 2.78 -4.29 -5.85
CA VAL A 25 1.65 -3.93 -6.73
C VAL A 25 1.41 -5.01 -7.78
N GLN A 26 2.45 -5.43 -8.50
CA GLN A 26 2.34 -6.49 -9.51
C GLN A 26 1.89 -7.83 -8.93
N ARG A 27 2.23 -8.11 -7.67
CA ARG A 27 1.77 -9.32 -6.98
C ARG A 27 0.29 -9.25 -6.64
N LEU A 28 -0.15 -8.18 -6.00
CA LEU A 28 -1.56 -7.99 -5.61
C LEU A 28 -2.48 -7.87 -6.84
N LEU A 29 -1.96 -7.36 -7.96
CA LEU A 29 -2.72 -7.30 -9.21
C LEU A 29 -3.15 -8.68 -9.71
N ARG A 30 -2.35 -9.73 -9.47
CA ARG A 30 -2.74 -11.12 -9.82
C ARG A 30 -3.92 -11.62 -8.98
N ASP A 31 -4.07 -11.09 -7.78
CA ASP A 31 -5.19 -11.35 -6.87
C ASP A 31 -6.36 -10.39 -7.13
N ARG A 32 -6.33 -9.64 -8.24
CA ARG A 32 -7.30 -8.59 -8.62
C ARG A 32 -7.41 -7.44 -7.61
N ILE A 33 -6.34 -7.18 -6.86
CA ILE A 33 -6.26 -6.10 -5.87
C ILE A 33 -5.38 -4.97 -6.43
N LEU A 34 -5.95 -3.76 -6.51
CA LEU A 34 -5.17 -2.55 -6.78
C LEU A 34 -4.51 -2.08 -5.47
N ALA A 35 -3.22 -2.40 -5.31
CA ALA A 35 -2.50 -2.20 -4.05
C ALA A 35 -2.33 -0.74 -3.62
N GLY A 36 -2.39 0.20 -4.56
CA GLY A 36 -2.01 1.60 -4.35
C GLY A 36 -0.93 2.04 -5.35
N VAL A 37 -0.25 3.14 -5.03
CA VAL A 37 0.67 3.81 -5.96
C VAL A 37 2.10 3.84 -5.43
N PRO A 38 3.09 3.24 -6.13
CA PRO A 38 4.50 3.41 -5.80
C PRO A 38 4.92 4.88 -5.90
N LEU A 39 5.54 5.41 -4.84
CA LEU A 39 5.84 6.84 -4.76
C LEU A 39 7.17 7.24 -5.41
N ARG A 40 8.02 6.26 -5.76
CA ARG A 40 9.33 6.49 -6.39
C ARG A 40 9.26 7.42 -7.62
N GLN A 41 8.20 7.29 -8.40
CA GLN A 41 8.00 8.05 -9.64
C GLN A 41 7.75 9.55 -9.39
N PHE A 42 7.26 9.90 -8.21
CA PHE A 42 7.02 11.30 -7.80
C PHE A 42 8.18 11.84 -6.96
N ASP A 43 8.77 11.00 -6.12
CA ASP A 43 9.94 11.33 -5.29
C ASP A 43 10.84 10.11 -5.10
N ARG A 44 12.10 10.23 -5.53
CA ARG A 44 13.10 9.16 -5.43
C ARG A 44 13.46 8.81 -3.98
N THR A 45 13.26 9.72 -3.02
CA THR A 45 13.46 9.46 -1.59
C THR A 45 12.39 8.54 -0.99
N LEU A 46 11.26 8.40 -1.69
CA LEU A 46 10.13 7.54 -1.35
C LEU A 46 10.14 6.21 -2.13
N LYS A 47 11.31 5.75 -2.57
CA LYS A 47 11.49 4.52 -3.37
C LYS A 47 10.95 3.23 -2.72
N ASP A 48 10.78 3.23 -1.42
CA ASP A 48 10.28 2.14 -0.60
C ASP A 48 8.88 2.41 -0.05
N SER A 49 8.19 3.41 -0.61
CA SER A 49 6.86 3.84 -0.14
C SER A 49 5.75 3.53 -1.14
N LEU A 50 4.63 3.04 -0.61
CA LEU A 50 3.37 2.79 -1.32
C LEU A 50 2.30 3.71 -0.75
N LEU A 51 1.69 4.55 -1.58
CA LEU A 51 0.50 5.32 -1.20
C LEU A 51 -0.74 4.43 -1.27
N VAL A 52 -1.47 4.35 -0.18
CA VAL A 52 -2.73 3.59 -0.07
C VAL A 52 -3.86 4.57 0.17
N ALA A 53 -4.96 4.39 -0.56
CA ALA A 53 -6.19 5.15 -0.40
C ALA A 53 -7.32 4.23 0.10
N VAL A 54 -7.96 4.63 1.19
CA VAL A 54 -9.10 3.96 1.82
C VAL A 54 -10.24 4.97 1.85
N THR A 55 -11.33 4.66 1.15
CA THR A 55 -12.50 5.53 1.06
C THR A 55 -13.70 4.88 1.73
N GLU A 56 -14.73 5.68 2.01
CA GLU A 56 -16.02 5.25 2.53
C GLU A 56 -16.77 4.26 1.62
N LYS A 57 -16.27 4.06 0.38
CA LYS A 57 -16.80 3.07 -0.56
C LYS A 57 -16.27 1.65 -0.31
N ARG A 58 -15.37 1.45 0.67
CA ARG A 58 -14.79 0.13 1.01
C ARG A 58 -15.42 -0.41 2.28
N THR A 59 -15.79 -1.68 2.21
CA THR A 59 -16.26 -2.47 3.35
C THR A 59 -15.09 -2.90 4.23
N ARG A 60 -15.39 -3.29 5.47
CA ARG A 60 -14.40 -3.83 6.40
C ARG A 60 -13.71 -5.07 5.83
N ASP A 61 -14.48 -5.98 5.25
CA ASP A 61 -13.97 -7.24 4.69
C ASP A 61 -13.04 -7.00 3.50
N GLU A 62 -13.33 -6.02 2.63
CA GLU A 62 -12.42 -5.63 1.54
C GLU A 62 -11.10 -5.07 2.09
N ILE A 63 -11.14 -4.30 3.18
CA ILE A 63 -9.96 -3.73 3.82
C ILE A 63 -9.13 -4.82 4.49
N ASP A 64 -9.76 -5.75 5.20
CA ASP A 64 -9.08 -6.87 5.84
C ASP A 64 -8.45 -7.81 4.79
N ALA A 65 -9.16 -8.11 3.70
CA ALA A 65 -8.63 -8.89 2.58
C ALA A 65 -7.43 -8.21 1.90
N PHE A 66 -7.48 -6.88 1.74
CA PHE A 66 -6.35 -6.09 1.26
C PHE A 66 -5.15 -6.19 2.21
N ALA A 67 -5.37 -6.01 3.52
CA ALA A 67 -4.32 -6.04 4.53
C ALA A 67 -3.62 -7.40 4.58
N ASP A 68 -4.39 -8.48 4.51
CA ASP A 68 -3.89 -9.86 4.47
C ASP A 68 -3.06 -10.13 3.20
N ALA A 69 -3.57 -9.74 2.03
CA ALA A 69 -2.86 -9.89 0.77
C ALA A 69 -1.55 -9.09 0.76
N LEU A 70 -1.58 -7.86 1.26
CA LEU A 70 -0.40 -7.01 1.39
C LEU A 70 0.62 -7.64 2.35
N GLY A 71 0.18 -8.15 3.51
CA GLY A 71 1.01 -8.86 4.49
C GLY A 71 1.75 -10.05 3.88
N ARG A 72 1.03 -10.92 3.15
CA ARG A 72 1.63 -12.05 2.43
C ARG A 72 2.60 -11.63 1.33
N ALA A 73 2.37 -10.48 0.69
CA ALA A 73 3.21 -9.99 -0.39
C ALA A 73 4.53 -9.38 0.08
N VAL A 74 4.61 -8.96 1.35
CA VAL A 74 5.80 -8.30 1.92
C VAL A 74 6.59 -9.17 2.89
N ALA A 75 6.08 -10.35 3.27
CA ALA A 75 6.88 -11.41 3.89
C ALA A 75 8.02 -11.84 2.94
#